data_AF-A0A369B6N6-F1
#
_entry.id   AF-A0A369B6N6-F1
#
_cell.length_a   1.000
_cell.length_b   1.000
_cell.length_c   1.000
_cell.angle_alpha   90.00
_cell.angle_beta   90.00
_cell.angle_gamma   90.00
#
_symmetry.space_group_name_H-M   'P 1'
#
loop_
_entity.id
_entity.type
_entity.pdbx_description
1 polymer ?
#
loop_
_entity_poly.entity_id
_entity_poly.type
_entity_poly.pdbx_seq_one_letter_code
_entity_poly.pdbx_strand_id
1 'polypeptide(L)'
;MNEMSERLFKAYFTDSLNIGDLDTLVFLAQGIGLNGEEVGKILTSESYFAEVRGDERVAGEIGIRGVPFFVLDEKYAISGAQPLEAFRNALQQVWEKRSEKQS
;
A
#
# COMPACT_ATOMS: atom_id res chain seq x y z
N MET A 1 -5.10 0.65 -4.92
CA MET A 1 -3.76 1.26 -5.07
C MET A 1 -3.93 2.70 -5.53
N ASN A 2 -2.96 3.57 -5.27
CA ASN A 2 -2.89 4.88 -5.91
C ASN A 2 -1.95 4.81 -7.13
N GLU A 3 -1.99 5.86 -7.94
CA GLU A 3 -1.22 5.96 -9.19
C GLU A 3 0.30 5.84 -8.95
N MET A 4 0.82 6.44 -7.88
CA MET A 4 2.26 6.35 -7.54
C MET A 4 2.68 4.91 -7.19
N SER A 5 1.84 4.18 -6.45
CA SER A 5 2.12 2.78 -6.10
C SER A 5 2.19 1.90 -7.36
N GLU A 6 1.25 2.07 -8.29
CA GLU A 6 1.25 1.37 -9.57
C GLU A 6 2.48 1.71 -10.41
N ARG A 7 2.86 3.01 -10.43
CA ARG A 7 4.05 3.47 -11.14
C ARG A 7 5.34 2.86 -10.58
N LEU A 8 5.47 2.76 -9.26
CA LEU A 8 6.61 2.12 -8.58
C LEU A 8 6.65 0.61 -8.84
N PHE A 9 5.51 -0.08 -8.77
CA PHE A 9 5.45 -1.51 -9.07
C PHE A 9 5.87 -1.82 -10.51
N LYS A 10 5.36 -1.05 -11.48
CA LYS A 10 5.80 -1.20 -12.88
C LYS A 10 7.29 -0.91 -13.02
N ALA A 11 7.79 0.16 -12.39
CA ALA A 11 9.20 0.54 -12.44
C ALA A 11 10.10 -0.60 -11.95
N TYR A 12 9.75 -1.23 -10.83
CA TYR A 12 10.55 -2.28 -10.22
C TYR A 12 10.37 -3.65 -10.89
N PHE A 13 9.12 -4.11 -11.06
CA PHE A 13 8.83 -5.47 -11.52
C PHE A 13 8.84 -5.65 -13.04
N THR A 14 8.70 -4.57 -13.82
CA THR A 14 8.63 -4.64 -15.29
C THR A 14 9.79 -3.89 -15.93
N ASP A 15 10.02 -2.65 -15.53
CA ASP A 15 10.99 -1.78 -16.19
C ASP A 15 12.42 -1.95 -15.64
N SER A 16 12.61 -2.74 -14.58
CA SER A 16 13.91 -3.01 -13.92
C SER A 16 14.66 -1.74 -13.49
N LEU A 17 13.93 -0.71 -13.07
CA LEU A 17 14.50 0.55 -12.59
C LEU A 17 14.89 0.45 -11.11
N ASN A 18 15.94 1.18 -10.72
CA ASN A 18 16.38 1.27 -9.33
C ASN A 18 15.47 2.22 -8.52
N ILE A 19 14.50 1.67 -7.80
CA ILE A 19 13.60 2.46 -6.93
C ILE A 19 14.24 2.88 -5.59
N GLY A 20 15.51 2.54 -5.35
CA GLY A 20 16.29 3.09 -4.23
C GLY A 20 17.05 4.38 -4.58
N ASP A 21 17.01 4.79 -5.86
CA ASP A 21 17.65 6.01 -6.34
C ASP A 21 16.67 7.20 -6.34
N LEU A 22 17.08 8.33 -5.76
CA LEU A 22 16.22 9.50 -5.57
C LEU A 22 15.83 10.15 -6.90
N ASP A 23 16.76 10.24 -7.85
CA ASP A 23 16.49 10.84 -9.16
C ASP A 23 15.46 10.00 -9.93
N THR A 24 15.56 8.67 -9.83
CA THR A 24 14.55 7.75 -10.35
C THR A 24 13.19 8.03 -9.70
N LEU A 25 13.09 8.11 -8.37
CA LEU A 25 11.82 8.39 -7.69
C LEU A 25 11.18 9.73 -8.11
N VAL A 26 11.99 10.79 -8.25
CA VAL A 26 11.54 12.10 -8.74
C VAL A 26 11.02 12.01 -10.17
N PHE A 27 11.76 11.34 -11.06
CA PHE A 27 11.34 11.12 -12.45
C PHE A 27 10.02 10.36 -12.54
N LEU A 28 9.85 9.30 -11.73
CA LEU A 28 8.63 8.51 -11.65
C LEU A 28 7.43 9.36 -11.19
N ALA A 29 7.63 10.20 -10.18
CA ALA A 29 6.61 11.09 -9.63
C ALA A 29 6.19 12.19 -10.62
N GLN A 30 7.15 12.79 -11.33
CA GLN A 30 6.85 13.75 -12.39
C GLN A 30 6.04 13.13 -13.53
N GLY A 31 6.30 11.86 -13.84
CA GLY A 31 5.56 11.10 -14.85
C GLY A 31 4.06 10.95 -14.57
N ILE A 32 3.63 11.14 -13.32
CA ILE A 32 2.21 11.12 -12.90
C ILE A 32 1.71 12.53 -12.50
N GLY A 33 2.45 13.58 -12.87
CA GLY A 33 2.03 14.98 -12.69
C GLY A 33 2.40 15.62 -11.36
N LEU A 34 3.20 14.98 -10.50
CA LEU A 34 3.69 15.59 -9.27
C LEU A 34 4.83 16.58 -9.53
N ASN A 35 4.95 17.60 -8.68
CA ASN A 35 6.04 18.57 -8.76
C ASN A 35 7.37 17.92 -8.31
N GLY A 36 8.31 17.76 -9.24
CA GLY A 36 9.59 17.10 -8.98
C GLY A 36 10.47 17.80 -7.94
N GLU A 37 10.43 19.13 -7.85
CA GLU A 37 11.19 19.88 -6.85
C GLU A 37 10.64 19.63 -5.44
N GLU A 38 9.32 19.66 -5.30
CA GLU A 38 8.65 19.36 -4.03
C GLU A 38 8.87 17.90 -3.61
N VAL A 39 8.76 16.96 -4.54
CA VAL A 39 9.06 15.54 -4.29
C VAL A 39 10.52 15.37 -3.87
N GLY A 40 11.47 16.01 -4.54
CA GLY A 40 12.89 15.94 -4.17
C GLY A 40 13.15 16.48 -2.76
N LYS A 41 12.46 17.57 -2.36
CA LYS A 41 12.52 18.10 -0.99
C LYS A 41 11.97 17.13 0.04
N ILE A 42 10.85 16.48 -0.26
CA ILE A 42 10.23 15.47 0.63
C ILE A 42 11.14 14.25 0.78
N LEU A 43 11.71 13.74 -0.32
CA LEU A 43 12.56 12.55 -0.30
C LEU A 43 13.89 12.76 0.41
N THR A 44 14.34 14.01 0.53
CA THR A 44 15.59 14.37 1.23
C THR A 44 15.37 14.92 2.64
N SER A 45 14.11 15.03 3.08
CA SER A 45 13.74 15.43 4.43
C SER A 45 13.30 14.23 5.27
N GLU A 46 12.92 14.47 6.53
CA GLU A 46 12.25 13.48 7.38
C GLU A 46 10.72 13.47 7.18
N SER A 47 10.21 14.16 6.16
CA SER A 47 8.78 14.17 5.85
C SER A 47 8.28 12.74 5.64
N TYR A 48 7.17 12.37 6.29
CA TYR A 48 6.55 11.04 6.24
C TYR A 48 7.39 9.89 6.87
N PHE A 49 8.58 10.16 7.41
CA PHE A 49 9.40 9.11 8.03
C PHE A 49 8.68 8.46 9.22
N ALA A 50 8.12 9.28 10.11
CA ALA A 50 7.42 8.81 11.29
C ALA A 50 6.14 8.03 10.93
N GLU A 51 5.44 8.48 9.89
CA GLU A 51 4.23 7.86 9.36
C GLU A 51 4.53 6.47 8.79
N VAL A 52 5.56 6.34 7.93
CA VAL A 52 5.97 5.05 7.36
C VAL A 52 6.41 4.07 8.46
N ARG A 53 7.21 4.53 9.44
CA ARG A 53 7.59 3.71 10.60
C ARG A 53 6.39 3.36 11.49
N GLY A 54 5.42 4.26 11.58
CA GLY A 54 4.16 4.05 12.26
C GLY A 54 3.37 2.91 11.65
N ASP A 55 3.22 2.91 10.32
CA ASP A 55 2.51 1.85 9.59
C ASP A 55 3.19 0.48 9.75
N GLU A 56 4.52 0.43 9.63
CA GLU A 56 5.30 -0.80 9.86
C GLU A 56 5.12 -1.35 11.29
N ARG A 57 5.16 -0.47 12.29
CA ARG A 57 4.97 -0.84 13.70
C ARG A 57 3.56 -1.37 13.93
N VAL A 58 2.54 -0.67 13.46
CA VAL A 58 1.13 -1.10 13.58
C VAL A 58 0.94 -2.48 12.95
N ALA A 59 1.49 -2.70 11.75
CA ALA A 59 1.43 -3.99 11.08
C ALA A 59 2.06 -5.11 11.93
N GLY A 60 3.22 -4.86 12.53
CA GLY A 60 3.89 -5.80 13.43
C GLY A 60 3.08 -6.10 14.70
N GLU A 61 2.47 -5.08 15.31
CA GLU A 61 1.64 -5.22 16.52
C GLU A 61 0.39 -6.07 16.30
N ILE A 62 -0.22 -5.99 15.12
CA ILE A 62 -1.36 -6.84 14.74
C ILE A 62 -0.94 -8.19 14.13
N GLY A 63 0.36 -8.53 14.20
CA GLY A 63 0.90 -9.84 13.85
C GLY A 63 1.12 -10.07 12.35
N ILE A 64 1.11 -9.02 11.51
CA ILE A 64 1.44 -9.14 10.10
C ILE A 64 2.94 -9.45 9.95
N ARG A 65 3.25 -10.55 9.25
CA ARG A 65 4.63 -11.02 9.00
C ARG A 65 5.01 -11.07 7.52
N GLY A 66 4.08 -10.71 6.64
CA GLY A 66 4.29 -10.77 5.20
C GLY A 66 3.23 -9.98 4.45
N VAL A 67 3.62 -9.53 3.26
CA VAL A 67 2.76 -8.76 2.33
C VAL A 67 2.57 -9.55 1.03
N PRO A 68 1.47 -9.31 0.27
CA PRO A 68 0.39 -8.39 0.59
C PRO A 68 -0.51 -8.90 1.72
N PHE A 69 -1.11 -7.98 2.48
CA PHE A 69 -2.02 -8.29 3.59
C PHE A 69 -3.20 -7.31 3.56
N PHE A 70 -4.41 -7.81 3.73
CA PHE A 70 -5.63 -7.02 3.67
C PHE A 70 -6.43 -7.19 4.96
N VAL A 71 -6.87 -6.07 5.54
CA VAL A 71 -7.79 -6.05 6.69
C VAL A 71 -9.14 -5.52 6.21
N LEU A 72 -10.21 -6.27 6.47
CA LEU A 72 -11.58 -5.94 6.11
C LEU A 72 -12.40 -5.71 7.39
N ASP A 73 -13.00 -4.52 7.51
CA ASP A 73 -13.81 -4.10 8.66
C ASP A 73 -13.12 -4.33 10.03
N GLU A 74 -11.79 -4.18 10.08
CA GLU A 74 -10.96 -4.38 11.28
C GLU A 74 -11.11 -5.76 11.96
N LYS A 75 -11.74 -6.74 11.28
CA LYS A 75 -12.13 -8.03 11.86
C LYS A 75 -11.66 -9.22 11.06
N TYR A 76 -11.52 -9.06 9.75
CA TYR A 76 -11.13 -10.13 8.85
C TYR A 76 -9.83 -9.79 8.17
N ALA A 77 -8.97 -10.79 8.06
CA ALA A 77 -7.68 -10.65 7.41
C ALA A 77 -7.55 -11.63 6.24
N ILE A 78 -6.97 -11.17 5.15
CA ILE A 78 -6.53 -11.99 4.03
C ILE A 78 -5.02 -11.81 3.89
N SER A 79 -4.27 -12.89 4.10
CA SER A 79 -2.81 -12.90 4.01
C SER A 79 -2.35 -13.48 2.69
N GLY A 80 -1.46 -12.77 2.00
CA GLY A 80 -0.87 -13.15 0.73
C GLY A 80 -1.73 -12.81 -0.49
N ALA A 81 -1.16 -13.06 -1.67
CA ALA A 81 -1.81 -12.87 -2.95
C ALA A 81 -2.82 -14.01 -3.21
N GLN A 82 -3.97 -13.94 -2.56
CA GLN A 82 -5.02 -14.96 -2.65
C GLN A 82 -5.82 -14.86 -3.97
N PRO A 83 -6.47 -15.95 -4.41
CA PRO A 83 -7.37 -15.92 -5.55
C PRO A 83 -8.56 -14.98 -5.36
N LEU A 84 -9.14 -14.49 -6.46
CA LEU A 84 -10.33 -13.61 -6.46
C LEU A 84 -11.48 -14.17 -5.61
N GLU A 85 -11.68 -15.49 -5.62
CA GLU A 85 -12.75 -16.15 -4.87
C GLU A 85 -12.61 -15.97 -3.36
N ALA A 86 -11.38 -15.96 -2.84
CA ALA A 86 -11.13 -15.73 -1.42
C ALA A 86 -11.54 -14.30 -1.02
N PHE A 87 -11.21 -13.32 -1.87
CA PHE A 87 -11.62 -11.93 -1.66
C PHE A 87 -13.14 -11.76 -1.73
N ARG A 88 -13.80 -12.32 -2.75
CA ARG A 88 -15.26 -12.24 -2.87
C ARG A 88 -15.94 -12.84 -1.63
N ASN A 89 -15.53 -14.03 -1.21
CA ASN A 89 -16.15 -14.72 -0.08
C ASN A 89 -15.93 -13.96 1.23
N ALA A 90 -14.75 -13.37 1.44
CA ALA A 90 -14.46 -12.57 2.62
C ALA A 90 -15.30 -11.27 2.65
N LEU A 91 -15.41 -10.57 1.51
CA LEU A 91 -16.24 -9.37 1.38
C LEU A 91 -17.73 -9.68 1.64
N GLN A 92 -18.24 -10.77 1.08
CA GLN A 92 -19.62 -11.21 1.32
C GLN A 92 -19.89 -11.46 2.82
N GLN A 93 -19.00 -12.19 3.50
CA GLN A 93 -19.12 -12.46 4.94
C GLN A 93 -19.05 -11.19 5.79
N VAL A 94 -18.17 -10.24 5.43
CA VAL A 94 -18.08 -8.93 6.12
C VAL A 94 -19.39 -8.16 5.96
N TRP A 95 -19.96 -8.17 4.75
CA TRP A 95 -21.21 -7.47 4.42
C TRP A 95 -22.40 -8.02 5.21
N GLU A 96 -22.59 -9.35 5.19
CA GLU A 96 -23.69 -10.03 5.91
C GLU A 96 -23.64 -9.75 7.42
N LYS A 97 -22.47 -9.88 8.05
CA LYS A 97 -22.33 -9.63 9.50
C LYS A 97 -22.50 -8.15 9.89
N ARG A 98 -22.30 -7.21 8.95
CA ARG A 98 -22.62 -5.80 9.17
C ARG A 98 -24.13 -5.56 9.14
N SER A 99 -24.84 -6.16 8.19
CA SER A 99 -26.30 -6.03 8.09
C SER A 99 -27.04 -6.66 9.26
N GLU A 100 -26.57 -7.81 9.77
CA GLU A 100 -27.18 -8.48 10.93
C GLU A 100 -27.03 -7.67 12.24
N LYS A 101 -25.94 -6.90 12.39
CA LYS A 101 -25.71 -6.06 13.58
C LYS A 101 -26.47 -4.73 13.57
N GLN A 102 -27.10 -4.38 12.45
CA GLN A 102 -27.90 -3.15 12.29
C GLN A 102 -29.42 -3.38 12.39
N SER A 103 -29.87 -4.64 12.53
CA SER A 103 -31.24 -5.04 12.90
C SER A 103 -31.32 -5.40 14.38
#